data_AF-A0A6N6SX17-F1
#
_entry.id   AF-A0A6N6SX17-F1
#
_cell.length_a   1.000
_cell.length_b   1.000
_cell.length_c   1.000
_cell.angle_alpha   90.00
_cell.angle_beta   90.00
_cell.angle_gamma   90.00
#
_symmetry.space_group_name_H-M   'P 1'
#
loop_
_entity.id
_entity.type
_entity.pdbx_description
1 polymer ?
#
loop_
_entity_poly.entity_id
_entity_poly.type
_entity_poly.pdbx_seq_one_letter_code
_entity_poly.pdbx_strand_id
1 'polypeptide(L)'
;MKTIASAFVALSLFAGSAWAAGATDFDAKKFFERIQAEGVSMPTGFDAKKFFEKIQAEGVSDKQPLDAKKFFERIQAEGVSMPAGFDAKKFFERIQAEGVAVPAMVDTKK
;
A
#
# COMPACT_ATOMS: atom_id res chain seq x y z
N MET A 1 -57.10 19.13 11.95
CA MET A 1 -56.48 17.85 11.53
C MET A 1 -54.99 18.09 11.38
N LYS A 2 -54.20 17.28 12.09
CA LYS A 2 -52.80 16.81 11.84
C LYS A 2 -51.90 17.70 10.96
N THR A 3 -50.88 18.35 11.53
CA THR A 3 -49.44 17.93 11.50
C THR A 3 -48.95 17.67 10.07
N ILE A 4 -47.82 18.23 9.61
CA ILE A 4 -46.49 17.76 9.97
C ILE A 4 -45.46 18.85 9.57
N ALA A 5 -44.73 19.32 10.57
CA ALA A 5 -43.42 19.91 10.41
C ALA A 5 -42.40 18.80 10.09
N SER A 6 -41.39 19.12 9.29
CA SER A 6 -40.00 18.59 9.33
C SER A 6 -39.43 18.49 7.92
N ALA A 7 -38.97 19.64 7.42
CA ALA A 7 -37.92 19.68 6.42
C ALA A 7 -36.59 19.49 7.17
N PHE A 8 -36.04 18.28 7.13
CA PHE A 8 -34.61 18.05 7.30
C PHE A 8 -34.25 16.83 6.45
N VAL A 9 -34.00 17.10 5.18
CA VAL A 9 -33.34 16.16 4.28
C VAL A 9 -31.93 15.96 4.85
N ALA A 10 -31.72 14.84 5.54
CA ALA A 10 -30.39 14.33 5.83
C ALA A 10 -29.80 13.86 4.50
N LEU A 11 -29.24 14.81 3.76
CA LEU A 11 -28.39 14.54 2.61
C LEU A 11 -27.07 13.99 3.18
N SER A 12 -27.03 12.68 3.41
CA SER A 12 -25.81 11.96 3.75
C SER A 12 -24.88 11.97 2.53
N LEU A 13 -24.22 13.10 2.31
CA LEU A 13 -23.06 13.20 1.44
C LEU A 13 -21.94 12.38 2.07
N PHE A 14 -21.93 11.08 1.77
CA PHE A 14 -20.71 10.28 1.82
C PHE A 14 -19.83 10.68 0.62
N ALA A 15 -19.31 11.91 0.69
CA ALA A 15 -18.24 12.39 -0.16
C ALA A 15 -17.07 12.69 0.78
N GLY A 16 -16.11 11.76 0.87
CA GLY A 16 -15.01 11.99 1.79
C GLY A 16 -14.12 10.82 2.17
N SER A 17 -13.87 9.84 1.29
CA SER A 17 -12.51 9.32 1.20
C SER A 17 -11.85 9.97 0.00
N ALA A 18 -11.57 11.26 0.17
CA ALA A 18 -10.59 11.96 -0.61
C ALA A 18 -9.32 11.11 -0.58
N TRP A 19 -9.03 10.44 -1.70
CA TRP A 19 -7.66 10.08 -2.01
C TRP A 19 -6.93 11.41 -2.07
N ALA A 20 -6.25 11.72 -0.96
CA ALA A 20 -5.45 12.91 -0.82
C ALA A 20 -4.52 12.98 -2.03
N ALA A 21 -4.70 14.03 -2.81
CA ALA A 21 -3.76 14.46 -3.81
C ALA A 21 -2.37 14.61 -3.16
N GLY A 22 -1.37 13.89 -3.68
CA GLY A 22 0.02 14.06 -3.24
C GLY A 22 0.90 12.82 -3.24
N ALA A 23 0.85 11.96 -4.26
CA ALA A 23 1.96 11.05 -4.55
C ALA A 23 2.00 10.81 -6.05
N THR A 24 2.89 11.51 -6.73
CA THR A 24 3.17 11.28 -8.15
C THR A 24 3.67 9.84 -8.33
N ASP A 25 2.88 9.03 -9.01
CA ASP A 25 3.20 7.74 -9.67
C ASP A 25 3.54 6.48 -8.86
N PHE A 26 3.19 6.35 -7.56
CA PHE A 26 3.25 5.02 -6.94
C PHE A 26 2.10 4.10 -7.38
N ASP A 27 2.38 3.19 -8.31
CA ASP A 27 1.47 2.14 -8.75
C ASP A 27 1.72 0.85 -7.97
N ALA A 28 0.90 0.62 -6.94
CA ALA A 28 0.93 -0.58 -6.11
C ALA A 28 0.82 -1.87 -6.95
N LYS A 29 0.00 -1.88 -8.01
CA LYS A 29 -0.20 -3.06 -8.84
C LYS A 29 1.08 -3.40 -9.61
N LYS A 30 1.67 -2.42 -10.30
CA LYS A 30 2.96 -2.61 -10.99
C LYS A 30 4.08 -3.02 -10.04
N PHE A 31 4.12 -2.43 -8.85
CA PHE A 31 5.09 -2.79 -7.82
C PHE A 31 5.00 -4.27 -7.43
N PHE A 32 3.79 -4.76 -7.15
CA PHE A 32 3.60 -6.16 -6.79
C PHE A 32 3.76 -7.12 -7.98
N GLU A 33 3.44 -6.70 -9.20
CA GLU A 33 3.78 -7.46 -10.42
C GLU A 33 5.30 -7.66 -10.55
N ARG A 34 6.12 -6.66 -10.20
CA ARG A 34 7.58 -6.77 -10.18
C ARG A 34 8.07 -7.67 -9.04
N ILE A 35 7.45 -7.59 -7.87
CA ILE A 35 7.72 -8.54 -6.78
C ILE A 35 7.50 -9.98 -7.26
N GLN A 36 6.39 -10.24 -7.94
CA GLN A 36 6.10 -11.57 -8.50
C GLN A 36 7.11 -12.00 -9.56
N ALA A 37 7.56 -11.06 -10.42
CA ALA A 37 8.57 -11.33 -11.43
C ALA A 37 9.93 -11.76 -10.83
N GLU A 38 10.22 -11.39 -9.59
CA GLU A 38 11.42 -11.80 -8.85
C GLU A 38 11.27 -13.19 -8.18
N GLY A 39 10.20 -13.92 -8.50
CA GLY A 39 9.94 -15.26 -7.96
C GLY A 39 9.22 -15.27 -6.62
N VAL A 40 8.69 -14.12 -6.18
CA VAL A 40 7.87 -14.04 -4.98
C VAL A 40 6.46 -14.53 -5.29
N SER A 41 6.02 -15.58 -4.59
CA SER A 41 4.67 -16.13 -4.72
C SER A 41 3.71 -15.44 -3.76
N MET A 42 2.70 -14.76 -4.28
CA MET A 42 1.64 -14.16 -3.48
C MET A 42 0.45 -15.12 -3.33
N PRO A 43 -0.25 -15.09 -2.19
CA PRO A 43 -1.44 -15.90 -2.02
C PRO A 43 -2.56 -15.42 -2.95
N THR A 44 -3.41 -16.36 -3.36
CA THR A 44 -4.60 -16.06 -4.16
C THR A 44 -5.50 -15.09 -3.41
N GLY A 45 -5.76 -13.92 -4.01
CA GLY A 45 -6.57 -12.86 -3.39
C GLY A 45 -5.76 -11.89 -2.52
N PHE A 46 -4.43 -11.90 -2.58
CA PHE A 46 -3.62 -10.84 -1.99
C PHE A 46 -4.02 -9.48 -2.56
N ASP A 47 -4.48 -8.59 -1.68
CA ASP A 47 -4.90 -7.24 -2.04
C ASP A 47 -3.81 -6.25 -1.67
N ALA A 48 -3.06 -5.85 -2.70
CA ALA A 48 -2.01 -4.84 -2.65
C ALA A 48 -2.46 -3.54 -1.95
N LYS A 49 -3.68 -3.07 -2.25
CA LYS A 49 -4.17 -1.81 -1.69
C LYS A 49 -4.44 -1.98 -0.20
N LYS A 50 -5.15 -3.03 0.18
CA LYS A 50 -5.44 -3.32 1.61
C LYS A 50 -4.17 -3.50 2.41
N PHE A 51 -3.13 -4.12 1.84
CA PHE A 51 -1.85 -4.25 2.50
C PHE A 51 -1.23 -2.88 2.81
N PHE A 52 -1.17 -1.98 1.83
CA PHE A 52 -0.66 -0.63 2.06
C PHE A 52 -1.52 0.17 3.03
N GLU A 53 -2.85 0.06 2.95
CA GLU A 53 -3.78 0.68 3.90
C GLU A 53 -3.55 0.18 5.33
N LYS A 54 -3.30 -1.13 5.51
CA LYS A 54 -2.98 -1.72 6.82
C LYS A 54 -1.66 -1.21 7.37
N ILE A 55 -0.62 -1.13 6.53
CA ILE A 55 0.68 -0.56 6.93
C ILE A 55 0.53 0.90 7.34
N GLN A 56 -0.25 1.70 6.60
CA GLN A 56 -0.54 3.08 6.96
C GLN A 56 -1.33 3.19 8.27
N ALA A 57 -2.31 2.31 8.50
CA ALA A 57 -3.07 2.25 9.74
C ALA A 57 -2.21 1.89 10.96
N GLU A 58 -1.10 1.16 10.77
CA GLU A 58 -0.09 0.90 11.81
C GLU A 58 0.83 2.11 12.09
N GLY A 59 0.62 3.24 11.42
CA GLY A 59 1.38 4.49 11.61
C GLY A 59 2.57 4.65 10.66
N VAL A 60 2.78 3.73 9.73
CA VAL A 60 3.86 3.82 8.75
C VAL A 60 3.47 4.82 7.66
N SER A 61 4.33 5.82 7.45
CA SER A 61 4.07 6.93 6.54
C SER A 61 5.37 7.46 5.94
N ASP A 62 5.28 8.43 5.05
CA ASP A 62 6.42 9.21 4.55
C ASP A 62 7.27 9.81 5.68
N LYS A 63 6.63 10.22 6.79
CA LYS A 63 7.31 10.78 7.98
C LYS A 63 7.90 9.72 8.90
N GLN A 64 7.35 8.51 8.86
CA GLN A 64 7.81 7.36 9.64
C GLN A 64 7.92 6.16 8.71
N PRO A 65 8.94 6.15 7.84
CA PRO A 65 9.09 5.10 6.86
C PRO A 65 9.54 3.81 7.57
N LEU A 66 9.14 2.69 6.99
CA LEU A 66 9.47 1.37 7.47
C LEU A 66 10.61 0.79 6.63
N ASP A 67 11.58 0.16 7.31
CA ASP A 67 12.77 -0.39 6.65
C ASP A 67 12.38 -1.41 5.57
N ALA A 68 13.10 -1.44 4.45
CA ALA A 68 12.86 -2.37 3.34
C ALA A 68 12.72 -3.83 3.82
N LYS A 69 13.58 -4.28 4.74
CA LYS A 69 13.52 -5.62 5.31
C LYS A 69 12.21 -5.85 6.07
N LYS A 70 11.83 -4.93 6.96
CA LYS A 70 10.57 -5.03 7.71
C LYS A 70 9.37 -5.03 6.78
N PHE A 71 9.43 -4.28 5.67
CA PHE A 71 8.33 -4.19 4.73
C PHE A 71 8.05 -5.56 4.12
N PHE A 72 9.11 -6.24 3.70
CA PHE A 72 9.00 -7.61 3.21
C PHE A 72 8.66 -8.63 4.29
N GLU A 73 9.11 -8.46 5.54
CA GLU A 73 8.64 -9.29 6.66
C GLU A 73 7.13 -9.16 6.87
N ARG A 74 6.55 -7.96 6.72
CA ARG A 74 5.09 -7.75 6.75
C ARG A 74 4.39 -8.38 5.56
N ILE A 75 4.95 -8.25 4.37
CA ILE A 75 4.46 -8.96 3.18
C ILE A 75 4.42 -10.47 3.42
N GLN A 76 5.48 -11.05 4.00
CA GLN A 76 5.54 -12.47 4.34
C GLN A 76 4.49 -12.86 5.38
N ALA A 77 4.22 -11.99 6.36
CA ALA A 77 3.18 -12.21 7.36
C ALA A 77 1.76 -12.26 6.76
N GLU A 78 1.53 -11.66 5.58
CA GLU A 78 0.28 -11.80 4.81
C GLU A 78 0.22 -13.10 3.99
N GLY A 79 1.19 -14.00 4.14
CA GLY A 79 1.23 -15.29 3.45
C GLY A 79 1.98 -15.27 2.11
N VAL A 80 2.71 -14.19 1.82
CA VAL A 80 3.56 -14.10 0.62
C VAL A 80 4.86 -14.87 0.83
N SER A 81 5.16 -15.81 -0.05
CA SER A 81 6.40 -16.60 0.01
C SER A 81 7.47 -15.99 -0.88
N MET A 82 8.64 -15.70 -0.31
CA MET A 82 9.79 -15.14 -1.04
C MET A 82 10.81 -16.23 -1.35
N PRO A 83 11.56 -16.10 -2.46
CA PRO A 83 12.61 -17.04 -2.78
C PRO A 83 13.74 -16.98 -1.75
N ALA A 84 14.43 -18.11 -1.56
CA ALA A 84 15.59 -18.18 -0.68
C ALA A 84 16.68 -17.20 -1.16
N GLY A 85 17.14 -16.34 -0.26
CA GLY A 85 18.12 -15.31 -0.60
C GLY A 85 17.53 -14.05 -1.24
N PHE A 86 16.21 -13.86 -1.22
CA PHE A 86 15.59 -12.60 -1.62
C PHE A 86 16.16 -11.43 -0.81
N ASP A 87 16.72 -10.45 -1.52
CA ASP A 87 17.32 -9.27 -0.92
C ASP A 87 16.41 -8.07 -1.14
N ALA A 88 15.75 -7.68 -0.05
CA ALA A 88 14.84 -6.55 0.01
C ALA A 88 15.46 -5.26 -0.56
N LYS A 89 16.71 -4.95 -0.19
CA LYS A 89 17.36 -3.70 -0.63
C LYS A 89 17.64 -3.75 -2.13
N LYS A 90 18.26 -4.84 -2.60
CA LYS A 90 18.53 -5.01 -4.03
C LYS A 90 17.28 -5.01 -4.88
N PHE A 91 16.18 -5.55 -4.36
CA PHE A 91 14.90 -5.45 -5.04
C PHE A 91 14.50 -4.00 -5.27
N PHE A 92 14.48 -3.19 -4.20
CA PHE A 92 14.09 -1.78 -4.29
C PHE A 92 15.04 -0.98 -5.19
N GLU A 93 16.35 -1.20 -5.08
CA GLU A 93 17.34 -0.58 -5.96
C GLU A 93 17.08 -0.91 -7.44
N ARG A 94 16.75 -2.18 -7.74
CA ARG A 94 16.46 -2.63 -9.11
C ARG A 94 15.21 -1.98 -9.68
N ILE A 95 14.10 -2.00 -8.94
CA ILE A 95 12.86 -1.43 -9.44
C ILE A 95 12.95 0.10 -9.57
N GLN A 96 13.71 0.78 -8.70
CA GLN A 96 14.01 2.20 -8.87
C GLN A 96 14.83 2.46 -10.14
N ALA A 97 15.83 1.62 -10.42
CA ALA A 97 16.62 1.69 -11.66
C ALA A 97 15.77 1.42 -12.91
N GLU A 98 14.72 0.61 -12.80
CA GLU A 98 13.72 0.37 -13.86
C GLU A 98 12.68 1.50 -13.98
N GLY A 99 12.75 2.54 -13.15
CA GLY A 99 11.81 3.66 -13.15
C GLY A 99 10.45 3.33 -12.52
N VAL A 100 10.36 2.24 -11.75
CA VAL A 100 9.18 1.90 -10.96
C VAL A 100 9.24 2.70 -9.66
N ALA A 101 8.17 3.44 -9.39
CA ALA A 101 8.05 4.17 -8.14
C ALA A 101 8.03 3.21 -6.95
N VAL A 102 8.73 3.61 -5.89
CA VAL A 102 8.76 2.91 -4.61
C VAL A 102 7.76 3.57 -3.66
N PRO A 103 7.08 2.80 -2.80
CA PRO A 103 6.19 3.40 -1.82
C PRO A 103 7.00 4.33 -0.91
N ALA A 104 6.61 5.60 -0.81
CA ALA A 104 7.29 6.60 0.02
C ALA A 104 7.36 6.23 1.51
N MET A 105 6.48 5.31 1.94
CA MET A 105 6.43 4.76 3.28
C MET A 105 7.51 3.69 3.56
N VAL A 106 8.35 3.36 2.57
CA VAL A 106 9.43 2.38 2.70
C VAL A 106 10.79 3.06 2.59
N ASP A 107 11.62 2.91 3.62
CA ASP A 107 13.01 3.33 3.58
C ASP A 107 13.85 2.21 2.94
N THR A 108 14.33 2.49 1.72
CA THR A 108 15.13 1.56 0.92
C THR A 108 16.61 1.61 1.24
N LYS A 109 17.05 2.61 2.02
CA LYS A 109 18.45 2.84 2.36
C LYS A 109 18.83 2.21 3.70
N LYS A 110 17.87 2.10 4.63
CA LYS A 110 18.05 1.48 5.95
C LYS A 110 17.95 -0.04 5.92
#